data_AF-A0A965HZB6-F1
#
_entry.id   AF-A0A965HZB6-F1
#
_cell.length_a   1.000
_cell.length_b   1.000
_cell.length_c   1.000
_cell.angle_alpha   90.00
_cell.angle_beta   90.00
_cell.angle_gamma   90.00
#
_symmetry.space_group_name_H-M   'P 1'
#
loop_
_entity.id
_entity.type
_entity.pdbx_description
1 polymer ?
#
loop_
_entity_poly.entity_id
_entity_poly.type
_entity_poly.pdbx_seq_one_letter_code
_entity_poly.pdbx_strand_id
1 'polypeptide(L)'
;MSHLRFLSLLVLLLSTSLPFALLGASPSGLPPQDDASMAVALVHLVSGFSTLVLLSRMRRLPTIHLETIFPAIYVSLLVLALIFVLLVRWPYDVGQVALSVIFFGVGMMLLLARIDSPRLKVAVLDPELVSHLEPFCDVERIDHWQQLRALKVKPDAVVGRFSEFSTDKGLELQRAMLSTQLPYVGLTELLEDLEGKIPVTKIPTLRNISLHRGWGYLHVKRGFDLLFALLLGVPALLLAPWIALAIRLDSPGPILFVQQRMGYRGKAFWMFKFRSMSVSHEGKGYTEHADEQRITKVGRFLRKTRLDELPQLLNILRGDMSFIGPRPESMTLAKWYCRDVPLFRIRHMVRPGISGWAQVNQGYAAGVEAVTEKVRYDLYYIKNLTIWLDLVVVMKTIIVMLSGRGAR
;
A
#
# COMPACT_ATOMS: atom_id res chain seq x y z
N MET A 1 -23.37 -14.89 1.36
CA MET A 1 -22.80 -14.60 0.01
C MET A 1 -23.76 -13.85 -0.92
N SER A 2 -25.08 -14.07 -0.83
CA SER A 2 -26.10 -13.36 -1.61
C SER A 2 -26.14 -11.84 -1.32
N HIS A 3 -26.06 -11.47 -0.04
CA HIS A 3 -26.16 -10.07 0.41
C HIS A 3 -25.04 -9.16 -0.13
N LEU A 4 -23.79 -9.64 -0.12
CA LEU A 4 -22.65 -8.85 -0.60
C LEU A 4 -22.66 -8.65 -2.12
N ARG A 5 -23.05 -9.69 -2.86
CA ARG A 5 -23.22 -9.61 -4.32
C ARG A 5 -24.33 -8.63 -4.70
N PHE A 6 -25.45 -8.69 -3.96
CA PHE A 6 -26.56 -7.76 -4.12
C PHE A 6 -26.16 -6.30 -3.86
N LEU A 7 -25.49 -6.03 -2.73
CA LEU A 7 -24.99 -4.68 -2.41
C LEU A 7 -23.97 -4.17 -3.44
N SER A 8 -23.11 -5.06 -3.95
CA SER A 8 -22.12 -4.70 -4.97
C SER A 8 -22.77 -4.32 -6.30
N LEU A 9 -23.79 -5.07 -6.72
CA LEU A 9 -24.60 -4.76 -7.90
C LEU A 9 -25.39 -3.46 -7.71
N LEU A 10 -25.90 -3.21 -6.51
CA LEU A 10 -26.61 -1.98 -6.18
C LEU A 10 -25.69 -0.76 -6.27
N VAL A 11 -24.48 -0.83 -5.69
CA VAL A 11 -23.48 0.26 -5.80
C VAL A 11 -23.13 0.52 -7.26
N LEU A 12 -22.93 -0.54 -8.04
CA LEU A 12 -22.60 -0.43 -9.46
C LEU A 12 -23.74 0.22 -10.24
N LEU A 13 -24.98 -0.22 -10.04
CA LEU A 13 -26.17 0.38 -10.66
C LEU A 13 -26.33 1.86 -10.29
N LEU A 14 -26.31 2.19 -9.00
CA LEU A 14 -26.46 3.56 -8.51
C LEU A 14 -25.34 4.48 -9.03
N SER A 15 -24.11 3.98 -9.10
CA SER A 15 -22.97 4.76 -9.60
C SER A 15 -23.06 5.08 -11.09
N THR A 16 -23.78 4.27 -11.87
CA THR A 16 -24.01 4.52 -13.30
C THR A 16 -25.28 5.31 -13.57
N SER A 17 -26.34 5.09 -12.78
CA SER A 17 -27.66 5.68 -13.04
C SER A 17 -27.89 7.05 -12.39
N LEU A 18 -27.33 7.32 -11.19
CA LEU A 18 -27.51 8.62 -10.54
C LEU A 18 -26.82 9.77 -11.28
N PRO A 19 -25.58 9.64 -11.77
CA PRO A 19 -24.95 10.69 -12.56
C PRO A 19 -25.74 11.06 -13.80
N PHE A 20 -26.29 10.05 -14.48
CA PHE A 20 -27.19 10.26 -15.60
C PHE A 20 -28.48 10.98 -15.19
N ALA A 21 -29.10 10.58 -14.08
CA ALA A 21 -30.31 11.24 -13.57
C ALA A 21 -30.07 12.69 -13.10
N LEU A 22 -28.90 12.99 -12.54
CA LEU A 22 -28.55 14.30 -11.99
C LEU A 22 -28.07 15.30 -13.05
N LEU A 23 -27.41 14.82 -14.11
CA LEU A 23 -26.83 15.66 -15.17
C LEU A 23 -27.55 15.54 -16.52
N GLY A 24 -28.45 14.56 -16.68
CA GLY A 24 -29.24 14.33 -17.89
C GLY A 24 -30.32 15.38 -18.15
N ALA A 25 -30.59 16.28 -17.20
CA ALA A 25 -31.39 17.47 -17.43
C ALA A 25 -30.49 18.63 -17.91
N SER A 26 -29.93 18.51 -19.11
CA SER A 26 -29.28 19.66 -19.76
C SER A 26 -30.37 20.69 -20.11
N PRO A 27 -30.25 21.97 -19.70
CA PRO A 27 -31.25 23.01 -20.00
C PRO A 27 -31.34 23.38 -21.48
N SER A 28 -30.49 22.84 -22.37
CA SER A 28 -30.20 23.43 -23.68
C SER A 28 -30.77 22.69 -24.90
N GLY A 29 -31.61 21.66 -24.77
CA GLY A 29 -32.37 21.11 -25.90
C GLY A 29 -31.55 20.59 -27.09
N LEU A 30 -30.26 20.27 -26.90
CA LEU A 30 -29.42 19.61 -27.90
C LEU A 30 -29.66 18.08 -27.89
N PRO A 31 -29.53 17.40 -29.04
CA PRO A 31 -29.70 15.95 -29.13
C PRO A 31 -28.66 15.25 -28.22
N PRO A 32 -28.98 14.04 -27.75
CA PRO A 32 -28.42 13.56 -26.50
C PRO A 32 -26.92 13.28 -26.60
N GLN A 33 -26.20 13.64 -25.55
CA GLN A 33 -24.85 13.16 -25.21
C GLN A 33 -24.84 11.63 -24.92
N ASP A 34 -25.59 10.83 -25.68
CA ASP A 34 -25.84 9.41 -25.42
C ASP A 34 -24.57 8.58 -25.56
N ASP A 35 -23.75 8.83 -26.59
CA ASP A 35 -22.51 8.09 -26.82
C ASP A 35 -21.46 8.35 -25.74
N ALA A 36 -21.42 9.57 -25.21
CA ALA A 36 -20.50 9.97 -24.14
C ALA A 36 -20.92 9.36 -22.80
N SER A 37 -22.21 9.46 -22.48
CA SER A 37 -22.79 8.91 -21.24
C SER A 37 -22.70 7.38 -21.24
N MET A 38 -22.94 6.74 -22.39
CA MET A 38 -22.84 5.29 -22.56
C MET A 38 -21.41 4.78 -22.41
N ALA A 39 -20.41 5.50 -22.93
CA ALA A 39 -19.00 5.14 -22.76
C ALA A 39 -18.56 5.20 -21.29
N VAL A 40 -18.99 6.24 -20.56
CA VAL A 40 -18.72 6.37 -19.11
C VAL A 40 -19.40 5.23 -18.34
N ALA A 41 -20.66 4.94 -18.63
CA ALA A 41 -21.38 3.83 -18.00
C ALA A 41 -20.71 2.47 -18.23
N LEU A 42 -20.27 2.19 -19.47
CA LEU A 42 -19.54 0.96 -19.83
C LEU A 42 -18.21 0.84 -19.08
N VAL A 43 -17.46 1.93 -18.99
CA VAL A 43 -16.20 2.00 -18.23
C VAL A 43 -16.42 1.64 -16.75
N HIS A 44 -17.44 2.21 -16.12
CA HIS A 44 -17.77 1.91 -14.72
C HIS A 44 -18.26 0.47 -14.53
N LEU A 45 -19.06 -0.06 -15.45
CA LEU A 45 -19.58 -1.43 -15.39
C LEU A 45 -18.44 -2.45 -15.53
N VAL A 46 -17.56 -2.27 -16.52
CA VAL A 46 -16.39 -3.14 -16.72
C VAL A 46 -15.42 -3.05 -15.55
N SER A 47 -15.13 -1.85 -15.05
CA SER A 47 -14.22 -1.65 -13.91
C SER A 47 -14.78 -2.24 -12.63
N GLY A 48 -16.07 -2.03 -12.35
CA GLY A 48 -16.76 -2.57 -11.18
C GLY A 48 -16.88 -4.10 -11.24
N PHE A 49 -17.24 -4.67 -12.39
CA PHE A 49 -17.29 -6.12 -12.59
C PHE A 49 -15.90 -6.76 -12.44
N SER A 50 -14.88 -6.18 -13.07
CA SER A 50 -13.50 -6.65 -12.97
C SER A 50 -13.01 -6.61 -11.53
N THR A 51 -13.33 -5.54 -10.79
CA THR A 51 -13.04 -5.41 -9.35
C THR A 51 -13.68 -6.56 -8.56
N LEU A 52 -14.96 -6.87 -8.79
CA LEU A 52 -15.66 -7.96 -8.12
C LEU A 52 -15.06 -9.34 -8.43
N VAL A 53 -14.67 -9.58 -9.69
CA VAL A 53 -14.00 -10.82 -10.09
C VAL A 53 -12.64 -10.94 -9.40
N LEU A 54 -11.83 -9.89 -9.41
CA LEU A 54 -10.53 -9.85 -8.74
C LEU A 54 -10.68 -10.13 -7.23
N LEU A 55 -11.66 -9.54 -6.57
CA LEU A 55 -11.94 -9.76 -5.14
C LEU A 55 -12.40 -11.17 -4.82
N SER A 56 -13.23 -11.76 -5.68
CA SER A 56 -13.63 -13.16 -5.51
C SER A 56 -12.42 -14.10 -5.53
N ARG A 57 -11.33 -13.71 -6.20
CA ARG A 57 -10.07 -14.45 -6.24
C ARG A 57 -9.10 -14.10 -5.11
N MET A 58 -9.14 -12.87 -4.58
CA MET A 58 -8.22 -12.40 -3.52
C MET A 58 -8.60 -12.77 -2.09
N ARG A 59 -9.78 -13.35 -1.85
CA ARG A 59 -10.16 -13.92 -0.54
C ARG A 59 -9.20 -15.01 0.00
N ARG A 60 -8.18 -15.38 -0.77
CA ARG A 60 -7.14 -16.34 -0.40
C ARG A 60 -5.87 -15.70 0.18
N LEU A 61 -5.78 -14.38 0.28
CA LEU A 61 -4.64 -13.68 0.85
C LEU A 61 -4.99 -13.22 2.27
N PRO A 62 -4.42 -13.84 3.31
CA PRO A 62 -5.03 -13.80 4.64
C PRO A 62 -4.96 -12.46 5.39
N THR A 63 -4.27 -11.45 4.86
CA THR A 63 -3.61 -10.48 5.76
C THR A 63 -3.59 -9.04 5.29
N ILE A 64 -3.99 -8.83 4.05
CA ILE A 64 -4.20 -7.48 3.56
C ILE A 64 -5.68 -7.20 3.77
N HIS A 65 -6.00 -6.34 4.75
CA HIS A 65 -7.37 -5.89 5.01
C HIS A 65 -8.06 -5.61 3.67
N LEU A 66 -9.06 -6.41 3.32
CA LEU A 66 -9.78 -6.31 2.04
C LEU A 66 -10.31 -4.89 1.82
N GLU A 67 -10.62 -4.20 2.91
CA GLU A 67 -10.94 -2.78 3.02
C GLU A 67 -9.91 -1.84 2.37
N THR A 68 -8.63 -2.20 2.37
CA THR A 68 -7.55 -1.41 1.78
C THR A 68 -7.21 -1.82 0.35
N ILE A 69 -7.39 -3.09 -0.02
CA ILE A 69 -7.17 -3.55 -1.40
C ILE A 69 -8.29 -3.09 -2.31
N PHE A 70 -9.54 -3.22 -1.86
CA PHE A 70 -10.71 -3.00 -2.70
C PHE A 70 -10.70 -1.60 -3.34
N PRO A 71 -10.58 -0.49 -2.57
CA PRO A 71 -10.54 0.85 -3.16
C PRO A 71 -9.38 1.00 -4.13
N ALA A 72 -8.25 0.38 -3.81
CA ALA A 72 -7.02 0.48 -4.58
C ALA A 72 -7.17 -0.10 -5.98
N ILE A 73 -7.74 -1.31 -6.08
CA ILE A 73 -7.97 -2.01 -7.34
C ILE A 73 -9.00 -1.28 -8.16
N TYR A 74 -10.09 -0.86 -7.52
CA TYR A 74 -11.11 -0.09 -8.21
C TYR A 74 -10.56 1.21 -8.79
N VAL A 75 -9.87 2.02 -7.97
CA VAL A 75 -9.27 3.28 -8.42
C VAL A 75 -8.27 3.02 -9.55
N SER A 76 -7.46 1.97 -9.46
CA SER A 76 -6.50 1.63 -10.53
C SER A 76 -7.21 1.27 -11.84
N LEU A 77 -8.28 0.48 -11.80
CA LEU A 77 -9.07 0.12 -12.98
C LEU A 77 -9.80 1.34 -13.55
N LEU A 78 -10.32 2.21 -12.69
CA LEU A 78 -10.96 3.45 -13.11
C LEU A 78 -9.97 4.41 -13.78
N VAL A 79 -8.77 4.58 -13.21
CA VAL A 79 -7.71 5.39 -13.82
C VAL A 79 -7.33 4.81 -15.19
N LEU A 80 -7.16 3.49 -15.29
CA LEU A 80 -6.86 2.83 -16.56
C LEU A 80 -7.96 3.07 -17.59
N ALA A 81 -9.21 2.97 -17.18
CA ALA A 81 -10.35 3.17 -18.06
C ALA A 81 -10.50 4.65 -18.49
N LEU A 82 -10.20 5.60 -17.59
CA LEU A 82 -10.14 7.02 -17.93
C LEU A 82 -9.01 7.32 -18.92
N ILE A 83 -7.83 6.74 -18.71
CA ILE A 83 -6.70 6.84 -19.65
C ILE A 83 -7.11 6.27 -21.03
N PHE A 84 -7.82 5.14 -21.05
CA PHE A 84 -8.32 4.56 -22.29
C PHE A 84 -9.28 5.51 -23.02
N VAL A 85 -10.23 6.12 -22.31
CA VAL A 85 -11.14 7.13 -22.87
C VAL A 85 -10.37 8.33 -23.44
N LEU A 86 -9.35 8.82 -22.71
CA LEU A 86 -8.49 9.92 -23.17
C LEU A 86 -7.68 9.56 -24.42
N LEU A 87 -7.15 8.33 -24.50
CA LEU A 87 -6.34 7.86 -25.63
C LEU A 87 -7.19 7.61 -26.88
N VAL A 88 -8.37 7.03 -26.72
CA VAL A 88 -9.31 6.75 -27.82
C VAL A 88 -10.02 8.03 -28.30
N ARG A 89 -9.89 9.14 -27.55
CA ARG A 89 -10.57 10.42 -27.81
C ARG A 89 -12.09 10.25 -27.98
N TRP A 90 -12.69 9.32 -27.25
CA TRP A 90 -14.13 9.17 -27.23
C TRP A 90 -14.74 10.45 -26.63
N PRO A 91 -15.83 11.02 -27.15
CA PRO A 91 -16.48 12.18 -26.53
C PRO A 91 -16.92 11.83 -25.10
N TYR A 92 -16.52 12.60 -24.08
CA TYR A 92 -16.92 12.36 -22.69
C TYR A 92 -17.30 13.67 -22.00
N ASP A 93 -18.25 13.59 -21.06
CA ASP A 93 -18.62 14.71 -20.19
C ASP A 93 -17.83 14.64 -18.87
N VAL A 94 -17.02 15.66 -18.61
CA VAL A 94 -16.15 15.72 -17.42
C VAL A 94 -16.97 15.71 -16.13
N GLY A 95 -18.13 16.36 -16.11
CA GLY A 95 -19.01 16.43 -14.95
C GLY A 95 -19.62 15.06 -14.64
N GLN A 96 -20.08 14.35 -15.66
CA GLN A 96 -20.61 12.99 -15.49
C GLN A 96 -19.55 12.00 -15.03
N VAL A 97 -18.35 12.07 -15.60
CA VAL A 97 -17.20 11.25 -15.14
C VAL A 97 -16.90 11.54 -13.68
N ALA A 98 -16.76 12.82 -13.30
CA ALA A 98 -16.46 13.20 -11.92
C ALA A 98 -17.53 12.72 -10.94
N LEU A 99 -18.81 12.89 -11.27
CA LEU A 99 -19.92 12.49 -10.41
C LEU A 99 -20.00 10.96 -10.26
N SER A 100 -19.78 10.21 -11.35
CA SER A 100 -19.76 8.74 -11.35
C SER A 100 -18.61 8.18 -10.50
N VAL A 101 -17.43 8.81 -10.56
CA VAL A 101 -16.30 8.50 -9.69
C VAL A 101 -16.66 8.72 -8.21
N ILE A 102 -17.30 9.84 -7.90
CA ILE A 102 -17.68 10.20 -6.53
C ILE A 102 -18.73 9.22 -5.99
N PHE A 103 -19.83 9.00 -6.71
CA PHE A 103 -20.91 8.11 -6.27
C PHE A 103 -20.45 6.66 -6.11
N PHE A 104 -19.63 6.17 -7.04
CA PHE A 104 -19.02 4.85 -6.86
C PHE A 104 -18.12 4.83 -5.63
N GLY A 105 -17.24 5.83 -5.48
CA GLY A 105 -16.31 5.91 -4.34
C GLY A 105 -17.04 5.89 -3.00
N VAL A 106 -18.11 6.69 -2.87
CA VAL A 106 -18.96 6.74 -1.67
C VAL A 106 -19.72 5.42 -1.48
N GLY A 107 -20.40 4.92 -2.52
CA GLY A 107 -21.14 3.66 -2.45
C GLY A 107 -20.23 2.49 -2.07
N MET A 108 -18.99 2.53 -2.53
CA MET A 108 -18.01 1.52 -2.20
C MET A 108 -17.46 1.65 -0.78
N MET A 109 -17.22 2.87 -0.31
CA MET A 109 -16.81 3.10 1.08
C MET A 109 -17.89 2.61 2.05
N LEU A 110 -19.17 2.82 1.72
CA LEU A 110 -20.30 2.29 2.47
C LEU A 110 -20.38 0.76 2.41
N LEU A 111 -20.10 0.16 1.26
CA LEU A 111 -20.03 -1.30 1.10
C LEU A 111 -18.92 -1.90 1.95
N LEU A 112 -17.73 -1.28 1.95
CA LEU A 112 -16.58 -1.72 2.74
C LEU A 112 -16.81 -1.56 4.24
N ALA A 113 -17.46 -0.48 4.68
CA ALA A 113 -17.87 -0.30 6.06
C ALA A 113 -18.92 -1.35 6.54
N ARG A 114 -19.50 -2.11 5.61
CA ARG A 114 -20.46 -3.19 5.88
C ARG A 114 -19.90 -4.58 5.59
N ILE A 115 -18.68 -4.68 5.06
CA ILE A 115 -17.99 -5.96 4.90
C ILE A 115 -17.35 -6.30 6.24
N ASP A 116 -17.99 -7.19 6.99
CA ASP A 116 -17.26 -7.94 8.00
C ASP A 116 -16.22 -8.80 7.27
N SER A 117 -14.94 -8.51 7.49
CA SER A 117 -13.86 -9.34 6.96
C SER A 117 -13.95 -10.71 7.66
N PRO A 118 -14.34 -11.80 6.95
CA PRO A 118 -14.42 -13.10 7.59
C PRO A 118 -13.04 -13.48 8.09
N ARG A 119 -12.93 -13.88 9.36
CA ARG A 119 -11.70 -14.45 9.90
C ARG A 119 -11.36 -15.71 9.13
N LEU A 120 -10.08 -15.86 8.79
CA LEU A 120 -9.58 -17.05 8.12
C LEU A 120 -9.86 -18.27 9.00
N LYS A 121 -10.48 -19.31 8.43
CA LYS A 121 -10.68 -20.58 9.15
C LYS A 121 -9.51 -21.49 8.90
N VAL A 122 -8.74 -21.80 9.93
CA VAL A 122 -7.54 -22.63 9.82
C VAL A 122 -7.67 -23.89 10.65
N ALA A 123 -7.25 -25.02 10.10
CA ALA A 123 -7.15 -26.25 10.85
C ALA A 123 -5.71 -26.50 11.32
N VAL A 124 -5.56 -26.85 12.59
CA VAL A 124 -4.25 -26.96 13.25
C VAL A 124 -4.22 -28.21 14.14
N LEU A 125 -3.09 -28.94 14.06
CA LEU A 125 -2.88 -30.18 14.81
C LEU A 125 -2.16 -29.95 16.14
N ASP A 126 -1.26 -28.98 16.20
CA ASP A 126 -0.42 -28.70 17.37
C ASP A 126 -1.11 -27.69 18.32
N PRO A 127 -1.41 -28.07 19.59
CA PRO A 127 -2.01 -27.17 20.57
C PRO A 127 -1.21 -25.89 20.84
N GLU A 128 0.13 -25.92 20.71
CA GLU A 128 0.97 -24.73 20.92
C GLU A 128 0.73 -23.66 19.84
N LEU A 129 0.32 -24.08 18.64
CA LEU A 129 0.07 -23.18 17.51
C LEU A 129 -1.27 -22.46 17.63
N VAL A 130 -2.24 -23.06 18.33
CA VAL A 130 -3.59 -22.51 18.51
C VAL A 130 -3.52 -21.14 19.18
N SER A 131 -2.77 -21.03 20.29
CA SER A 131 -2.65 -19.78 21.06
C SER A 131 -2.05 -18.62 20.27
N HIS A 132 -1.20 -18.91 19.27
CA HIS A 132 -0.59 -17.90 18.40
C HIS A 132 -1.53 -17.42 17.29
N LEU A 133 -2.52 -18.23 16.90
CA LEU A 133 -3.40 -17.98 15.76
C LEU A 133 -4.80 -17.49 16.16
N GLU A 134 -5.31 -17.87 17.33
CA GLU A 134 -6.61 -17.44 17.87
C GLU A 134 -6.86 -15.91 17.84
N PRO A 135 -5.87 -15.04 18.08
CA PRO A 135 -6.09 -13.59 17.99
C PRO A 135 -6.46 -13.11 16.58
N PHE A 136 -6.08 -13.86 15.54
CA PHE A 136 -6.14 -13.44 14.15
C PHE A 136 -7.08 -14.29 13.29
N CYS A 137 -7.30 -15.55 13.64
CA CYS A 137 -7.98 -16.55 12.82
C CYS A 137 -9.01 -17.33 13.65
N ASP A 138 -10.00 -17.89 12.96
CA ASP A 138 -10.89 -18.89 13.54
C ASP A 138 -10.17 -20.25 13.46
N VAL A 139 -9.72 -20.77 14.60
CA VAL A 139 -8.89 -21.97 14.65
C VAL A 139 -9.75 -23.19 14.95
N GLU A 140 -9.79 -24.14 14.01
CA GLU A 140 -10.35 -25.47 14.21
C GLU A 140 -9.21 -26.41 14.67
N ARG A 141 -9.28 -26.84 15.92
CA ARG A 141 -8.33 -27.84 16.42
C ARG A 141 -8.71 -29.22 15.89
N ILE A 142 -7.72 -29.93 15.36
CA ILE A 142 -7.85 -31.32 14.94
C ILE A 142 -6.81 -32.17 15.66
N ASP A 143 -7.16 -33.38 16.05
CA ASP A 143 -6.23 -34.32 16.69
C ASP A 143 -5.53 -35.20 15.64
N HIS A 144 -6.20 -35.46 14.51
CA HIS A 144 -5.68 -36.25 13.40
C HIS A 144 -6.10 -35.67 12.05
N TRP A 145 -5.21 -35.75 11.06
CA TRP A 145 -5.44 -35.18 9.73
C TRP A 145 -6.65 -35.77 8.98
N GLN A 146 -7.07 -36.98 9.34
CA GLN A 146 -8.26 -37.63 8.77
C GLN A 146 -9.57 -36.92 9.17
N GLN A 147 -9.60 -36.23 10.32
CA GLN A 147 -10.77 -35.47 10.79
C GLN A 147 -11.13 -34.33 9.83
N LEU A 148 -10.17 -33.82 9.03
CA LEU A 148 -10.43 -32.78 8.03
C LEU A 148 -11.55 -33.14 7.04
N ARG A 149 -11.74 -34.44 6.75
CA ARG A 149 -12.82 -34.90 5.85
C ARG A 149 -14.20 -34.89 6.53
N ALA A 150 -14.23 -35.01 7.84
CA ALA A 150 -15.44 -35.10 8.65
C ALA A 150 -15.92 -33.75 9.18
N LEU A 151 -15.12 -32.68 9.03
CA LEU A 151 -15.49 -31.34 9.45
C LEU A 151 -16.75 -30.86 8.69
N LYS A 152 -17.77 -30.44 9.44
CA LYS A 152 -19.01 -29.87 8.88
C LYS A 152 -18.75 -28.59 8.08
N VAL A 153 -17.78 -27.79 8.53
CA VAL A 153 -17.30 -26.59 7.85
C VAL A 153 -15.87 -26.83 7.40
N LYS A 154 -15.62 -26.77 6.10
CA LYS A 154 -14.25 -26.94 5.58
C LYS A 154 -13.42 -25.71 5.94
N PRO A 155 -12.21 -25.90 6.51
CA PRO A 155 -11.28 -24.80 6.73
C PRO A 155 -10.74 -24.26 5.40
N ASP A 156 -10.27 -23.02 5.39
CA ASP A 156 -9.66 -22.36 4.23
C ASP A 156 -8.24 -22.87 3.96
N ALA A 157 -7.52 -23.22 5.03
CA ALA A 157 -6.16 -23.73 4.96
C ALA A 157 -5.83 -24.63 6.17
N VAL A 158 -4.80 -25.44 5.98
CA VAL A 158 -4.16 -26.21 7.04
C VAL A 158 -2.87 -25.52 7.44
N VAL A 159 -2.62 -25.38 8.75
CA VAL A 159 -1.42 -24.69 9.26
C VAL A 159 -0.59 -25.61 10.13
N GLY A 160 0.73 -25.58 9.93
CA GLY A 160 1.68 -26.33 10.74
C GLY A 160 3.12 -25.84 10.55
N ARG A 161 4.10 -26.54 11.13
CA ARG A 161 5.53 -26.26 10.89
C ARG A 161 6.06 -27.18 9.80
N PHE A 162 6.77 -26.62 8.81
CA PHE A 162 7.35 -27.43 7.72
C PHE A 162 8.32 -28.53 8.19
N SER A 163 8.92 -28.38 9.38
CA SER A 163 9.73 -29.42 10.03
C SER A 163 8.94 -30.70 10.33
N GLU A 164 7.62 -30.64 10.36
CA GLU A 164 6.75 -31.80 10.62
C GLU A 164 6.68 -32.74 9.40
N PHE A 165 6.97 -32.27 8.18
CA PHE A 165 6.88 -33.10 6.96
C PHE A 165 7.84 -34.28 6.94
N SER A 166 8.97 -34.19 7.64
CA SER A 166 9.97 -35.26 7.70
C SER A 166 9.70 -36.30 8.80
N THR A 167 8.58 -36.20 9.51
CA THR A 167 8.18 -37.13 10.57
C THR A 167 7.08 -38.08 10.08
N ASP A 168 6.78 -39.16 10.82
CA ASP A 168 5.65 -40.05 10.50
C ASP A 168 4.30 -39.29 10.45
N LYS A 169 4.14 -38.27 11.30
CA LYS A 169 3.01 -37.33 11.26
C LYS A 169 2.97 -36.50 9.97
N GLY A 170 4.11 -36.26 9.33
CA GLY A 170 4.25 -35.57 8.06
C GLY A 170 3.73 -36.37 6.87
N LEU A 171 3.83 -37.70 6.90
CA LEU A 171 3.26 -38.57 5.86
C LEU A 171 1.74 -38.54 5.91
N GLU A 172 1.14 -38.52 7.10
CA GLU A 172 -0.30 -38.36 7.28
C GLU A 172 -0.79 -37.00 6.79
N LEU A 173 -0.03 -35.93 7.07
CA LEU A 173 -0.30 -34.60 6.55
C LEU A 173 -0.31 -34.59 5.02
N GLN A 174 0.71 -35.17 4.38
CA GLN A 174 0.79 -35.26 2.92
C GLN A 174 -0.40 -36.01 2.32
N ARG A 175 -0.79 -37.16 2.91
CA ARG A 175 -1.96 -37.93 2.49
C ARG A 175 -3.25 -37.13 2.65
N ALA A 176 -3.38 -36.39 3.74
CA ALA A 176 -4.54 -35.54 3.97
C ALA A 176 -4.62 -34.42 2.93
N MET A 177 -3.51 -33.71 2.66
CA MET A 177 -3.41 -32.67 1.62
C MET A 177 -3.84 -33.18 0.25
N LEU A 178 -3.34 -34.35 -0.16
CA LEU A 178 -3.71 -34.96 -1.45
C LEU A 178 -5.21 -35.27 -1.53
N SER A 179 -5.83 -35.64 -0.41
CA SER A 179 -7.24 -36.04 -0.39
C SER A 179 -8.23 -34.91 -0.18
N THR A 180 -7.84 -33.83 0.51
CA THR A 180 -8.72 -32.69 0.80
C THR A 180 -8.56 -31.56 -0.20
N GLN A 181 -7.44 -31.54 -0.96
CA GLN A 181 -7.02 -30.43 -1.82
C GLN A 181 -6.92 -29.09 -1.08
N LEU A 182 -6.80 -29.12 0.25
CA LEU A 182 -6.63 -27.91 1.06
C LEU A 182 -5.18 -27.43 0.98
N PRO A 183 -4.96 -26.11 0.87
CA PRO A 183 -3.62 -25.56 0.90
C PRO A 183 -3.01 -25.76 2.29
N TYR A 184 -1.75 -26.18 2.34
CA TYR A 184 -0.94 -26.15 3.54
C TYR A 184 -0.14 -24.85 3.58
N VAL A 185 -0.19 -24.16 4.72
CA VAL A 185 0.52 -22.91 4.96
C VAL A 185 1.41 -23.10 6.18
N GLY A 186 2.68 -22.73 6.07
CA GLY A 186 3.57 -22.75 7.23
C GLY A 186 3.18 -21.68 8.23
N LEU A 187 3.27 -22.01 9.52
CA LEU A 187 2.95 -21.09 10.62
C LEU A 187 3.71 -19.77 10.49
N THR A 188 5.01 -19.83 10.22
CA THR A 188 5.88 -18.65 10.16
C THR A 188 5.44 -17.72 9.04
N GLU A 189 5.16 -18.25 7.85
CA GLU A 189 4.64 -17.47 6.72
C GLU A 189 3.28 -16.85 7.04
N LEU A 190 2.38 -17.63 7.64
CA LEU A 190 1.05 -17.14 8.00
C LEU A 190 1.12 -16.00 9.02
N LEU A 191 1.91 -16.14 10.08
CA LEU A 191 2.09 -15.09 11.09
C LEU A 191 2.74 -13.84 10.50
N GLU A 192 3.77 -14.01 9.66
CA GLU A 192 4.40 -12.88 8.98
C GLU A 192 3.42 -12.11 8.11
N ASP A 193 2.61 -12.85 7.34
CA ASP A 193 1.57 -12.26 6.54
C ASP A 193 0.59 -11.52 7.47
N LEU A 194 0.07 -12.17 8.54
CA LEU A 194 -1.04 -11.67 9.38
C LEU A 194 -0.64 -10.39 10.11
N GLU A 195 0.59 -10.35 10.61
CA GLU A 195 1.15 -9.17 11.25
C GLU A 195 1.64 -8.13 10.23
N GLY A 196 1.89 -8.53 8.98
CA GLY A 196 2.56 -7.73 7.96
C GLY A 196 4.01 -7.39 8.34
N LYS A 197 4.68 -8.24 9.12
CA LYS A 197 5.99 -8.01 9.76
C LYS A 197 6.83 -9.28 9.76
N ILE A 198 8.14 -9.13 9.62
CA ILE A 198 9.09 -10.24 9.78
C ILE A 198 9.86 -10.11 11.09
N PRO A 199 9.88 -11.11 11.99
CA PRO A 199 10.69 -11.08 13.21
C PRO A 199 12.19 -10.97 12.92
N VAL A 200 12.88 -10.05 13.60
CA VAL A 200 14.33 -9.82 13.41
C VAL A 200 15.20 -10.81 14.22
N THR A 201 14.63 -11.48 15.22
CA THR A 201 15.37 -12.25 16.24
C THR A 201 15.78 -13.66 15.82
N LYS A 202 15.29 -14.19 14.69
CA LYS A 202 15.60 -15.55 14.23
C LYS A 202 16.17 -15.51 12.81
N ILE A 203 17.43 -15.88 12.64
CA ILE A 203 18.11 -16.03 11.34
C ILE A 203 17.40 -17.02 10.38
N PRO A 204 16.70 -18.09 10.83
CA PRO A 204 15.93 -18.98 9.95
C PRO A 204 14.90 -18.30 9.04
N THR A 205 14.39 -17.12 9.43
CA THR A 205 13.42 -16.35 8.64
C THR A 205 14.00 -15.83 7.32
N LEU A 206 15.33 -15.72 7.23
CA LEU A 206 16.04 -15.35 6.00
C LEU A 206 16.02 -16.45 4.95
N ARG A 207 15.86 -17.72 5.34
CA ARG A 207 15.82 -18.87 4.42
C ARG A 207 14.65 -18.75 3.42
N ASN A 208 13.59 -18.04 3.83
CA ASN A 208 12.39 -17.80 3.03
C ASN A 208 12.30 -16.39 2.47
N ILE A 209 13.29 -15.52 2.70
CA ILE A 209 13.48 -14.34 1.84
C ILE A 209 14.07 -14.85 0.52
N SER A 210 13.18 -15.43 -0.28
CA SER A 210 13.43 -15.81 -1.66
C SER A 210 13.62 -14.52 -2.44
N LEU A 211 14.82 -13.94 -2.40
CA LEU A 211 15.10 -12.64 -2.99
C LEU A 211 14.77 -12.59 -4.48
N HIS A 212 14.74 -13.74 -5.16
CA HIS A 212 14.35 -13.93 -6.56
C HIS A 212 12.86 -13.68 -6.86
N ARG A 213 11.95 -13.84 -5.89
CA ARG A 213 10.51 -13.53 -6.06
C ARG A 213 10.35 -12.01 -6.10
N GLY A 214 10.23 -11.45 -7.31
CA GLY A 214 9.93 -10.04 -7.50
C GLY A 214 10.91 -9.27 -8.38
N TRP A 215 11.99 -9.88 -8.88
CA TRP A 215 12.93 -9.17 -9.77
C TRP A 215 12.28 -8.73 -11.07
N GLY A 216 11.45 -9.58 -11.68
CA GLY A 216 10.62 -9.20 -12.83
C GLY A 216 9.69 -8.03 -12.51
N TYR A 217 9.09 -8.04 -11.31
CA TYR A 217 8.26 -6.94 -10.84
C TYR A 217 9.06 -5.64 -10.65
N LEU A 218 10.30 -5.67 -10.15
CA LEU A 218 11.14 -4.48 -9.99
C LEU A 218 11.43 -3.75 -11.31
N HIS A 219 11.52 -4.48 -12.43
CA HIS A 219 11.65 -3.88 -13.76
C HIS A 219 10.35 -3.20 -14.20
N VAL A 220 9.20 -3.85 -14.02
CA VAL A 220 7.88 -3.28 -14.31
C VAL A 220 7.61 -2.06 -13.43
N LYS A 221 7.89 -2.16 -12.13
CA LYS A 221 7.81 -1.07 -11.15
C LYS A 221 8.66 0.12 -11.57
N ARG A 222 9.85 -0.11 -12.14
CA ARG A 222 10.68 0.98 -12.67
C ARG A 222 10.01 1.71 -13.83
N GLY A 223 9.33 0.99 -14.73
CA GLY A 223 8.52 1.59 -15.79
C GLY A 223 7.41 2.49 -15.23
N PHE A 224 6.65 1.99 -14.25
CA PHE A 224 5.63 2.78 -13.56
C PHE A 224 6.21 4.00 -12.83
N ASP A 225 7.32 3.85 -12.12
CA ASP A 225 8.00 4.97 -11.45
C ASP A 225 8.37 6.09 -12.43
N LEU A 226 8.88 5.74 -13.61
CA LEU A 226 9.22 6.72 -14.64
C LEU A 226 7.97 7.38 -15.21
N LEU A 227 6.95 6.60 -15.56
CA LEU A 227 5.68 7.09 -16.10
C LEU A 227 5.03 8.09 -15.14
N PHE A 228 4.83 7.70 -13.88
CA PHE A 228 4.20 8.56 -12.90
C PHE A 228 5.05 9.77 -12.53
N ALA A 229 6.38 9.64 -12.51
CA ALA A 229 7.26 10.79 -12.26
C ALA A 229 7.22 11.82 -13.40
N LEU A 230 7.04 11.39 -14.65
CA LEU A 230 6.83 12.29 -15.78
C LEU A 230 5.45 12.96 -15.73
N LEU A 231 4.40 12.18 -15.47
CA LEU A 231 3.02 12.70 -15.36
C LEU A 231 2.88 13.72 -14.21
N LEU A 232 3.45 13.43 -13.04
CA LEU A 232 3.46 14.35 -11.90
C LEU A 232 4.50 15.46 -12.04
N GLY A 233 5.52 15.25 -12.87
CA GLY A 233 6.57 16.24 -13.14
C GLY A 233 6.04 17.50 -13.81
N VAL A 234 5.08 17.37 -14.74
CA VAL A 234 4.47 18.52 -15.43
C VAL A 234 3.78 19.50 -14.46
N PRO A 235 2.80 19.09 -13.63
CA PRO A 235 2.20 19.99 -12.66
C PRO A 235 3.20 20.43 -11.59
N ALA A 236 4.16 19.58 -11.20
CA ALA A 236 5.20 19.97 -10.25
C ALA A 236 6.07 21.12 -10.78
N LEU A 237 6.43 21.11 -12.08
CA LEU A 237 7.18 22.19 -12.72
C LEU A 237 6.39 23.49 -12.79
N LEU A 238 5.07 23.42 -13.01
CA LEU A 238 4.21 24.60 -13.01
C LEU A 238 4.07 25.21 -11.60
N LEU A 239 4.02 24.37 -10.56
CA LEU A 239 3.88 24.81 -9.17
C LEU A 239 5.20 25.25 -8.53
N ALA A 240 6.33 24.69 -8.97
CA ALA A 240 7.63 24.90 -8.35
C ALA A 240 8.06 26.38 -8.22
N PRO A 241 7.88 27.27 -9.23
CA PRO A 241 8.21 28.69 -9.09
C PRO A 241 7.41 29.40 -7.99
N TRP A 242 6.12 29.08 -7.86
CA TRP A 242 5.25 29.65 -6.84
C TRP A 242 5.65 29.18 -5.44
N ILE A 243 5.97 27.90 -5.29
CA ILE A 243 6.48 27.34 -4.04
C ILE A 243 7.83 27.98 -3.69
N ALA A 244 8.74 28.11 -4.66
CA ALA A 244 10.04 28.73 -4.48
C ALA A 244 9.93 30.20 -4.03
N LEU A 245 9.03 30.97 -4.63
CA LEU A 245 8.74 32.35 -4.24
C LEU A 245 8.20 32.40 -2.80
N ALA A 246 7.21 31.57 -2.47
CA ALA A 246 6.66 31.50 -1.11
C ALA A 246 7.73 31.18 -0.06
N ILE A 247 8.64 30.24 -0.33
CA ILE A 247 9.76 29.87 0.56
C ILE A 247 10.74 31.03 0.74
N ARG A 248 11.02 31.80 -0.31
CA ARG A 248 11.94 32.95 -0.29
C ARG A 248 11.36 34.14 0.47
N LEU A 249 10.05 34.36 0.36
CA LEU A 249 9.34 35.41 1.10
C LEU A 249 9.16 35.06 2.59
N ASP A 250 9.05 33.76 2.92
CA ASP A 250 8.82 33.30 4.30
C ASP A 250 10.12 33.25 5.15
N SER A 251 11.28 32.97 4.54
CA SER A 251 12.57 32.98 5.28
C SER A 251 13.80 33.16 4.37
N PRO A 252 14.90 33.76 4.87
CA PRO A 252 16.14 33.90 4.09
C PRO A 252 16.85 32.55 3.86
N GLY A 253 17.54 32.40 2.73
CA GLY A 253 18.38 31.24 2.38
C GLY A 253 17.93 30.45 1.13
N PRO A 254 18.43 29.21 0.92
CA PRO A 254 18.19 28.43 -0.28
C PRO A 254 16.76 27.84 -0.34
N ILE A 255 16.23 27.71 -1.56
CA ILE A 255 14.89 27.14 -1.81
C ILE A 255 14.87 25.63 -1.57
N LEU A 256 15.93 24.94 -1.99
CA LEU A 256 16.05 23.49 -1.86
C LEU A 256 16.85 23.12 -0.62
N PHE A 257 16.35 22.14 0.11
CA PHE A 257 17.11 21.38 1.08
C PHE A 257 17.69 20.14 0.38
N VAL A 258 19.00 19.99 0.44
CA VAL A 258 19.74 18.91 -0.22
C VAL A 258 20.54 18.15 0.82
N GLN A 259 20.33 16.84 0.90
CA GLN A 259 21.03 16.01 1.88
C GLN A 259 21.42 14.66 1.29
N GLN A 260 22.62 14.20 1.60
CA GLN A 260 23.06 12.87 1.24
C GLN A 260 22.35 11.81 2.10
N ARG A 261 21.80 10.79 1.44
CA ARG A 261 21.02 9.71 2.05
C ARG A 261 21.55 8.36 1.58
N MET A 262 21.35 7.33 2.42
CA MET A 262 21.68 5.96 2.04
C MET A 262 20.61 5.42 1.07
N GLY A 263 21.04 4.93 -0.09
CA GLY A 263 20.15 4.50 -1.16
C GLY A 263 20.34 3.05 -1.59
N TYR A 264 19.93 2.78 -2.83
CA TYR A 264 19.94 1.44 -3.42
C TYR A 264 21.34 0.82 -3.44
N ARG A 265 21.44 -0.44 -3.05
CA ARG A 265 22.69 -1.22 -2.90
C ARG A 265 23.71 -0.55 -1.98
N GLY A 266 23.23 0.22 -0.99
CA GLY A 266 24.09 0.95 -0.06
C GLY A 266 24.85 2.11 -0.70
N LYS A 267 24.46 2.55 -1.91
CA LYS A 267 25.06 3.71 -2.56
C LYS A 267 24.39 4.98 -2.03
N ALA A 268 25.21 5.95 -1.67
CA ALA A 268 24.73 7.24 -1.23
C ALA A 268 24.21 8.06 -2.43
N PHE A 269 23.14 8.83 -2.23
CA PHE A 269 22.59 9.73 -3.23
C PHE A 269 22.14 11.05 -2.62
N TRP A 270 22.00 12.09 -3.44
CA TRP A 270 21.53 13.40 -3.02
C TRP A 270 20.01 13.48 -3.08
N MET A 271 19.35 13.55 -1.93
CA MET A 271 17.90 13.71 -1.86
C MET A 271 17.53 15.20 -1.90
N PHE A 272 16.59 15.56 -2.77
CA PHE A 272 16.10 16.93 -2.94
C PHE A 272 14.74 17.12 -2.25
N LYS A 273 14.58 18.22 -1.52
CA LYS A 273 13.30 18.66 -0.95
C LYS A 273 13.18 20.17 -1.06
N PHE A 274 11.96 20.69 -1.07
CA PHE A 274 11.78 22.11 -0.77
C PHE A 274 12.07 22.35 0.72
N ARG A 275 12.71 23.48 1.01
CA ARG A 275 13.02 23.86 2.37
C ARG A 275 11.74 24.19 3.13
N SER A 276 11.55 23.50 4.26
CA SER A 276 10.42 23.72 5.16
C SER A 276 10.83 24.25 6.55
N MET A 277 12.14 24.45 6.78
CA MET A 277 12.70 24.87 8.06
C MET A 277 13.64 26.06 7.88
N SER A 278 13.72 26.93 8.88
CA SER A 278 14.66 28.05 8.90
C SER A 278 16.12 27.57 8.98
N VAL A 279 17.01 28.33 8.34
CA VAL A 279 18.46 28.06 8.32
C VAL A 279 19.14 28.62 9.58
N SER A 280 18.68 29.77 10.07
CA SER A 280 19.20 30.36 11.31
C SER A 280 18.53 29.73 12.52
N HIS A 281 19.36 29.24 13.45
CA HIS A 281 18.95 28.99 14.82
C HIS A 281 20.10 29.43 15.73
N GLU A 282 19.88 30.47 16.52
CA GLU A 282 20.81 30.93 17.57
C GLU A 282 20.63 30.17 18.90
N GLY A 283 19.74 29.18 18.96
CA GLY A 283 19.42 28.42 20.18
C GLY A 283 19.99 26.99 20.24
N LYS A 284 20.37 26.59 21.46
CA LYS A 284 21.04 25.34 21.86
C LYS A 284 20.26 24.05 21.50
N GLY A 285 20.91 23.15 20.76
CA GLY A 285 20.63 21.70 20.72
C GLY A 285 19.42 21.24 19.87
N TYR A 286 19.57 20.07 19.25
CA TYR A 286 18.50 19.36 18.53
C TYR A 286 17.58 18.65 19.54
N THR A 287 16.57 19.32 20.05
CA THR A 287 15.46 18.70 20.81
C THR A 287 14.17 18.73 19.96
N GLU A 288 13.24 17.79 20.18
CA GLU A 288 11.98 17.72 19.41
C GLU A 288 11.19 19.04 19.44
N HIS A 289 11.22 19.76 20.57
CA HIS A 289 10.60 21.08 20.72
C HIS A 289 11.32 22.19 19.94
N ALA A 290 12.64 22.09 19.77
CA ALA A 290 13.41 23.03 18.97
C ALA A 290 13.16 22.84 17.46
N ASP A 291 12.92 21.62 17.01
CA ASP A 291 12.63 21.35 15.59
C ASP A 291 11.25 21.86 15.16
N GLU A 292 10.24 21.86 16.04
CA GLU A 292 8.93 22.48 15.74
C GLU A 292 9.03 24.00 15.57
N GLN A 293 9.86 24.66 16.38
CA GLN A 293 10.11 26.11 16.31
C GLN A 293 10.83 26.52 15.02
N ARG A 294 11.56 25.59 14.40
CA ARG A 294 12.27 25.81 13.13
C ARG A 294 11.39 25.68 11.90
N ILE A 295 10.19 25.11 12.00
CA ILE A 295 9.28 24.95 10.86
C ILE A 295 8.67 26.31 10.52
N THR A 296 8.87 26.77 9.28
CA THR A 296 8.33 28.06 8.83
C THR A 296 6.83 27.98 8.55
N LYS A 297 6.13 29.11 8.38
CA LYS A 297 4.67 29.11 8.13
C LYS A 297 4.34 28.40 6.81
N VAL A 298 5.07 28.72 5.75
CA VAL A 298 4.98 28.03 4.46
C VAL A 298 5.45 26.58 4.61
N GLY A 299 6.52 26.33 5.36
CA GLY A 299 7.03 24.99 5.63
C GLY A 299 6.00 24.04 6.25
N ARG A 300 5.19 24.54 7.19
CA ARG A 300 4.09 23.77 7.81
C ARG A 300 3.04 23.37 6.78
N PHE A 301 2.65 24.29 5.89
CA PHE A 301 1.73 23.98 4.80
C PHE A 301 2.31 22.96 3.82
N LEU A 302 3.59 23.13 3.43
CA LEU A 302 4.26 22.22 2.51
C LEU A 302 4.36 20.80 3.07
N ARG A 303 4.67 20.64 4.37
CA ARG A 303 4.72 19.33 5.03
C ARG A 303 3.36 18.68 5.16
N LYS A 304 2.33 19.46 5.51
CA LYS A 304 0.95 18.96 5.62
C LYS A 304 0.44 18.42 4.29
N THR A 305 0.78 19.10 3.19
CA THR A 305 0.38 18.72 1.83
C THR A 305 1.38 17.78 1.13
N ARG A 306 2.54 17.51 1.76
CA ARG A 306 3.70 16.83 1.16
C ARG A 306 4.25 17.47 -0.11
N LEU A 307 3.91 18.73 -0.36
CA LEU A 307 4.48 19.49 -1.47
C LEU A 307 5.98 19.70 -1.31
N ASP A 308 6.52 19.61 -0.08
CA ASP A 308 7.96 19.67 0.18
C ASP A 308 8.74 18.52 -0.49
N GLU A 309 8.07 17.41 -0.78
CA GLU A 309 8.66 16.21 -1.36
C GLU A 309 8.64 16.21 -2.91
N LEU A 310 8.01 17.21 -3.56
CA LEU A 310 7.96 17.31 -5.03
C LEU A 310 9.32 17.24 -5.73
N PRO A 311 10.41 17.87 -5.23
CA PRO A 311 11.72 17.76 -5.89
C PRO A 311 12.29 16.34 -5.94
N GLN A 312 11.78 15.41 -5.11
CA GLN A 312 12.18 14.00 -5.15
C GLN A 312 11.75 13.29 -6.44
N LEU A 313 10.81 13.86 -7.21
CA LEU A 313 10.50 13.35 -8.56
C LEU A 313 11.77 13.28 -9.43
N LEU A 314 12.71 14.22 -9.27
CA LEU A 314 14.01 14.18 -9.95
C LEU A 314 14.85 12.98 -9.51
N ASN A 315 14.80 12.60 -8.23
CA ASN A 315 15.48 11.40 -7.72
C ASN A 315 14.87 10.12 -8.28
N ILE A 316 13.54 10.09 -8.44
CA ILE A 316 12.86 8.97 -9.10
C ILE A 316 13.28 8.91 -10.56
N LEU A 317 13.27 10.01 -11.31
CA LEU A 317 13.70 10.02 -12.71
C LEU A 317 15.16 9.56 -12.88
N ARG A 318 16.07 10.00 -12.00
CA ARG A 318 17.49 9.56 -11.97
C ARG A 318 17.68 8.09 -11.60
N GLY A 319 16.69 7.47 -10.96
CA GLY A 319 16.73 6.08 -10.54
C GLY A 319 17.32 5.84 -9.14
N ASP A 320 17.52 6.93 -8.39
CA ASP A 320 17.96 6.89 -6.99
C ASP A 320 16.83 6.40 -6.06
N MET A 321 15.58 6.76 -6.39
CA MET A 321 14.38 6.49 -5.60
C MET A 321 13.28 5.81 -6.43
N SER A 322 12.27 5.30 -5.73
CA SER A 322 10.97 4.85 -6.23
C SER A 322 9.86 5.63 -5.51
N PHE A 323 8.61 5.57 -5.99
CA PHE A 323 7.48 6.11 -5.22
C PHE A 323 7.26 5.33 -3.93
N ILE A 324 7.32 3.99 -4.01
CA ILE A 324 7.08 3.08 -2.89
C ILE A 324 8.32 2.27 -2.59
N GLY A 325 8.76 2.29 -1.34
CA GLY A 325 9.91 1.56 -0.83
C GLY A 325 10.32 2.01 0.59
N PRO A 326 11.32 1.38 1.21
CA PRO A 326 11.83 1.80 2.52
C PRO A 326 12.28 3.26 2.51
N ARG A 327 11.90 4.05 3.51
CA ARG A 327 12.30 5.46 3.61
C ARG A 327 13.83 5.59 3.77
N PRO A 328 14.50 6.46 3.00
CA PRO A 328 15.95 6.61 3.07
C PRO A 328 16.39 7.41 4.31
N GLU A 329 17.34 6.86 5.07
CA GLU A 329 17.90 7.51 6.26
C GLU A 329 19.11 8.41 5.92
N SER A 330 19.39 9.38 6.80
CA SER A 330 20.62 10.17 6.71
C SER A 330 21.83 9.26 6.79
N MET A 331 22.94 9.65 6.15
CA MET A 331 24.16 8.82 6.15
C MET A 331 24.62 8.48 7.58
N THR A 332 24.51 9.43 8.50
CA THR A 332 24.88 9.25 9.92
C THR A 332 23.98 8.20 10.60
N LEU A 333 22.66 8.35 10.46
CA LEU A 333 21.70 7.40 11.06
C LEU A 333 21.81 6.02 10.42
N ALA A 334 21.92 5.96 9.09
CA ALA A 334 22.06 4.70 8.36
C ALA A 334 23.31 3.93 8.82
N LYS A 335 24.44 4.60 9.03
CA LYS A 335 25.67 3.97 9.55
C LYS A 335 25.47 3.41 10.95
N TRP A 336 24.84 4.18 11.84
CA TRP A 336 24.55 3.75 13.22
C TRP A 336 23.59 2.55 13.24
N TYR A 337 22.48 2.62 12.52
CA TYR A 337 21.52 1.51 12.43
C TYR A 337 22.11 0.27 11.76
N CYS A 338 22.98 0.42 10.75
CA CYS A 338 23.67 -0.71 10.12
C CYS A 338 24.66 -1.44 11.05
N ARG A 339 25.05 -0.81 12.17
CA ARG A 339 25.89 -1.39 13.20
C ARG A 339 25.04 -2.03 14.30
N ASP A 340 24.02 -1.32 14.76
CA ASP A 340 23.33 -1.65 16.02
C ASP A 340 21.99 -2.41 15.81
N VAL A 341 21.41 -2.36 14.60
CA VAL A 341 20.12 -3.01 14.30
C VAL A 341 20.35 -4.19 13.35
N PRO A 342 20.04 -5.45 13.77
CA PRO A 342 20.22 -6.61 12.91
C PRO A 342 19.38 -6.49 11.63
N LEU A 343 19.91 -7.03 10.54
CA LEU A 343 19.26 -7.07 9.21
C LEU A 343 18.90 -5.70 8.60
N PHE A 344 19.26 -4.58 9.23
CA PHE A 344 18.95 -3.25 8.71
C PHE A 344 19.44 -3.03 7.27
N ARG A 345 20.60 -3.62 6.91
CA ARG A 345 21.21 -3.49 5.57
C ARG A 345 20.35 -4.05 4.44
N ILE A 346 19.50 -5.05 4.72
CA ILE A 346 18.61 -5.69 3.75
C ILE A 346 17.68 -4.65 3.10
N ARG A 347 17.33 -3.58 3.84
CA ARG A 347 16.50 -2.47 3.36
C ARG A 347 17.05 -1.78 2.10
N HIS A 348 18.36 -1.82 1.91
CA HIS A 348 19.03 -1.22 0.77
C HIS A 348 19.01 -2.10 -0.49
N MET A 349 18.42 -3.31 -0.46
CA MET A 349 18.30 -4.18 -1.64
C MET A 349 17.23 -3.75 -2.63
N VAL A 350 16.41 -2.75 -2.29
CA VAL A 350 15.44 -2.13 -3.18
C VAL A 350 15.66 -0.61 -3.18
N ARG A 351 15.14 0.08 -4.19
CA ARG A 351 15.22 1.54 -4.21
C ARG A 351 14.42 2.11 -3.03
N PRO A 352 14.94 3.12 -2.32
CA PRO A 352 14.19 3.81 -1.29
C PRO A 352 12.94 4.50 -1.86
N GLY A 353 11.92 4.64 -1.01
CA GLY A 353 10.62 5.21 -1.38
C GLY A 353 10.35 6.60 -0.80
N ILE A 354 9.42 7.33 -1.44
CA ILE A 354 8.77 8.51 -0.82
C ILE A 354 7.87 8.04 0.32
N SER A 355 7.03 7.04 0.02
CA SER A 355 6.21 6.30 0.97
C SER A 355 6.63 4.82 1.02
N GLY A 356 6.16 4.08 2.01
CA GLY A 356 6.59 2.71 2.26
C GLY A 356 5.70 1.99 3.27
N TRP A 357 5.79 0.65 3.30
CA TRP A 357 4.97 -0.20 4.17
C TRP A 357 5.17 0.13 5.66
N ALA A 358 6.40 0.36 6.10
CA ALA A 358 6.63 0.80 7.48
C ALA A 358 5.99 2.16 7.78
N GLN A 359 6.11 3.14 6.87
CA GLN A 359 5.56 4.49 7.07
C GLN A 359 4.04 4.50 7.27
N VAL A 360 3.31 3.59 6.60
CA VAL A 360 1.85 3.55 6.68
C VAL A 360 1.30 2.69 7.83
N ASN A 361 2.13 1.83 8.44
CA ASN A 361 1.67 0.91 9.50
C ASN A 361 2.25 1.21 10.88
N GLN A 362 3.44 1.81 10.96
CA GLN A 362 4.21 1.83 12.21
C GLN A 362 3.71 2.83 13.26
N GLY A 363 2.83 3.78 12.91
CA GLY A 363 2.46 4.86 13.83
C GLY A 363 3.68 5.69 14.29
N TYR A 364 3.53 6.48 15.36
CA TYR A 364 4.64 7.23 15.95
C TYR A 364 5.26 6.41 17.09
N ALA A 365 6.52 6.03 16.95
CA ALA A 365 7.29 5.42 18.02
C ALA A 365 8.73 5.95 17.96
N ALA A 366 9.27 6.36 19.11
CA ALA A 366 10.65 6.82 19.27
C ALA A 366 11.49 5.72 19.94
N GLY A 367 12.78 5.66 19.63
CA GLY A 367 13.73 4.71 20.25
C GLY A 367 14.22 3.58 19.33
N VAL A 368 15.05 2.69 19.89
CA VAL A 368 15.69 1.58 19.15
C VAL A 368 14.69 0.48 18.80
N GLU A 369 13.73 0.26 19.68
CA GLU A 369 12.60 -0.65 19.50
C GLU A 369 11.75 -0.20 18.30
N ALA A 370 11.52 1.11 18.16
CA ALA A 370 10.83 1.66 17.02
C ALA A 370 11.62 1.40 15.72
N VAL A 371 12.94 1.61 15.71
CA VAL A 371 13.73 1.32 14.51
C VAL A 371 13.71 -0.17 14.17
N THR A 372 13.75 -1.04 15.17
CA THR A 372 13.63 -2.48 14.96
C THR A 372 12.28 -2.84 14.36
N GLU A 373 11.18 -2.29 14.88
CA GLU A 373 9.84 -2.49 14.34
C GLU A 373 9.72 -1.99 12.89
N LYS A 374 10.35 -0.84 12.59
CA LYS A 374 10.46 -0.32 11.21
C LYS A 374 11.10 -1.32 10.29
N VAL A 375 12.21 -1.91 10.73
CA VAL A 375 12.93 -2.94 9.97
C VAL A 375 12.02 -4.14 9.74
N ARG A 376 11.25 -4.61 10.73
CA ARG A 376 10.32 -5.74 10.58
C ARG A 376 9.30 -5.51 9.46
N TYR A 377 8.73 -4.31 9.37
CA TYR A 377 7.82 -3.94 8.29
C TYR A 377 8.54 -3.84 6.94
N ASP A 378 9.70 -3.20 6.88
CA ASP A 378 10.44 -3.06 5.63
C ASP A 378 10.94 -4.42 5.10
N LEU A 379 11.30 -5.35 5.98
CA LEU A 379 11.63 -6.73 5.62
C LEU A 379 10.44 -7.45 5.00
N TYR A 380 9.24 -7.30 5.60
CA TYR A 380 8.01 -7.84 5.02
C TYR A 380 7.75 -7.31 3.61
N TYR A 381 7.90 -6.00 3.41
CA TYR A 381 7.76 -5.37 2.10
C TYR A 381 8.75 -5.94 1.07
N ILE A 382 10.01 -6.13 1.45
CA ILE A 382 11.06 -6.65 0.56
C ILE A 382 10.83 -8.13 0.22
N LYS A 383 10.31 -8.93 1.17
CA LYS A 383 9.94 -10.33 0.94
C LYS A 383 8.73 -10.45 0.00
N ASN A 384 7.76 -9.56 0.12
CA ASN A 384 6.46 -9.63 -0.56
C ASN A 384 6.28 -8.54 -1.64
N LEU A 385 7.35 -8.22 -2.38
CA LEU A 385 7.35 -7.23 -3.45
C LEU A 385 6.35 -7.60 -4.56
N THR A 386 5.21 -6.92 -4.56
CA THR A 386 4.14 -7.11 -5.54
C THR A 386 3.47 -5.78 -5.84
N ILE A 387 2.85 -5.68 -7.03
CA ILE A 387 2.04 -4.52 -7.40
C ILE A 387 0.90 -4.26 -6.43
N TRP A 388 0.32 -5.34 -5.88
CA TRP A 388 -0.77 -5.25 -4.91
C TRP A 388 -0.32 -4.60 -3.61
N LEU A 389 0.85 -4.99 -3.10
CA LEU A 389 1.38 -4.39 -1.88
C LEU A 389 1.71 -2.91 -2.08
N ASP A 390 2.30 -2.54 -3.21
CA ASP A 390 2.56 -1.13 -3.55
C ASP A 390 1.27 -0.32 -3.61
N LEU A 391 0.24 -0.88 -4.24
CA LEU A 391 -1.06 -0.24 -4.39
C LEU A 391 -1.77 -0.05 -3.03
N VAL A 392 -1.65 -1.02 -2.12
CA VAL A 392 -2.13 -0.89 -0.74
C VAL A 392 -1.39 0.22 -0.01
N VAL A 393 -0.06 0.32 -0.16
CA VAL A 393 0.73 1.41 0.44
C VAL A 393 0.26 2.77 -0.10
N VAL A 394 0.01 2.90 -1.40
CA VAL A 394 -0.52 4.13 -2.00
C VAL A 394 -1.84 4.53 -1.36
N MET A 395 -2.80 3.60 -1.23
CA MET A 395 -4.10 3.93 -0.63
C MET A 395 -3.99 4.30 0.84
N LYS A 396 -3.22 3.54 1.63
CA LYS A 396 -2.97 3.90 3.03
C LYS A 396 -2.30 5.27 3.13
N THR A 397 -1.39 5.60 2.20
CA THR A 397 -0.73 6.92 2.15
C THR A 397 -1.76 8.03 1.92
N ILE A 398 -2.67 7.86 0.97
CA ILE A 398 -3.74 8.85 0.68
C ILE A 398 -4.64 9.01 1.91
N ILE A 399 -5.08 7.92 2.54
CA ILE A 399 -5.92 7.95 3.75
C ILE A 399 -5.20 8.70 4.88
N VAL A 400 -3.91 8.43 5.10
CA VAL A 400 -3.09 9.11 6.12
C VAL A 400 -2.94 10.60 5.81
N MET A 401 -2.76 10.97 4.54
CA MET A 401 -2.68 12.37 4.10
C MET A 401 -4.00 13.11 4.33
N LEU A 402 -5.14 12.50 3.98
CA LEU A 402 -6.47 13.09 4.18
C LEU A 402 -6.86 13.18 5.66
N SER A 403 -6.47 12.19 6.46
CA SER A 403 -6.78 12.15 7.90
C SER A 403 -5.90 13.08 8.74
N GLY A 404 -4.82 13.63 8.19
CA GLY A 404 -3.86 14.48 8.92
C GLY A 404 -3.01 13.77 9.99
N ARG A 405 -3.27 12.48 10.29
CA ARG A 405 -2.61 11.70 11.36
C ARG A 405 -1.11 11.44 11.17
N GLY A 406 -0.55 11.79 10.00
CA GLY A 406 0.88 11.62 9.67
C GLY A 406 1.61 12.90 9.27
N ALA A 407 0.99 14.08 9.45
CA ALA A 407 1.61 15.38 9.17
C ALA A 407 2.08 16.03 10.49
N ARG A 408 3.38 16.33 10.58
CA ARG A 408 3.95 17.31 11.52
C ARG A 408 4.66 18.38 10.73
#